data_AF-A0A7L5DSY1-F1
#
_entry.id   AF-A0A7L5DSY1-F1
#
_cell.length_a   1.000
_cell.length_b   1.000
_cell.length_c   1.000
_cell.angle_alpha   90.00
_cell.angle_beta   90.00
_cell.angle_gamma   90.00
#
_symmetry.space_group_name_H-M   'P 1'
#
loop_
_entity.id
_entity.type
_entity.pdbx_description
1 polymer ?
#
loop_
_entity_poly.entity_id
_entity_poly.type
_entity_poly.pdbx_seq_one_letter_code
_entity_poly.pdbx_strand_id
1 'polypeptide(L)'
;METKQERIGTVGAIRNCVWLGLVSGLVNGFVFQRIGRKYLTPWLPISVVEGVSILLLVLGLGAALVAHWRSRQGKPGGQAIRSWLQYSIIYWLALDLSLFGWQKILKLQMMVPLGMLDSPFSSMSGETLVWAFYRWSYPFTVAIALLQLVSGYLLLFARTRLLALLLMVPMLVNIIGLDYFYDMPVWVLLHALVLLSGVAYLLSLYARQIRVFLHSKIDELVPSRLTVTTRNALKLSVFLLPILFFTTFEFPDKHPALTGKYQITDVVVNDTLQRITSPKDSVLSVAYIDFADDFVLDFNDYRFRYIGSYQYQPATDSLVVNWRYPVGKPPLIGTLTKEGTGLRFTGLMAGKRLKMVLQK
;
A
#
# COMPACT_ATOMS: atom_id res chain seq x y z
N MET A 1 7.71 26.42 -48.58
CA MET A 1 8.36 25.24 -47.96
C MET A 1 8.52 25.54 -46.48
N GLU A 2 7.65 25.02 -45.62
CA GLU A 2 7.84 25.10 -44.16
C GLU A 2 9.14 24.38 -43.79
N THR A 3 9.99 25.04 -43.01
CA THR A 3 11.28 24.46 -42.59
C THR A 3 11.07 23.30 -41.62
N LYS A 4 11.96 22.30 -41.63
CA LYS A 4 11.89 21.11 -40.75
C LYS A 4 11.75 21.48 -39.26
N GLN A 5 12.31 22.64 -38.86
CA GLN A 5 12.27 23.19 -37.51
C GLN A 5 10.88 23.74 -37.14
N GLU A 6 10.19 24.41 -38.07
CA GLU A 6 8.79 24.84 -37.92
C GLU A 6 7.83 23.66 -37.78
N ARG A 7 8.03 22.59 -38.55
CA ARG A 7 7.24 21.36 -38.43
C ARG A 7 7.40 20.71 -37.05
N ILE A 8 8.63 20.61 -36.54
CA ILE A 8 8.91 20.01 -35.22
C ILE A 8 8.29 20.85 -34.10
N GLY A 9 8.40 22.18 -34.17
CA GLY A 9 7.76 23.09 -33.20
C GLY A 9 6.23 23.01 -33.21
N THR A 10 5.63 22.90 -34.40
CA THR A 10 4.18 22.83 -34.60
C THR A 10 3.60 21.52 -34.09
N VAL A 11 4.27 20.39 -34.31
CA VAL A 11 3.86 19.06 -33.81
C VAL A 11 3.94 19.01 -32.28
N GLY A 12 5.00 19.58 -31.69
CA GLY A 12 5.13 19.68 -30.23
C GLY A 12 4.02 20.52 -29.58
N ALA A 13 3.63 21.62 -30.22
CA ALA A 13 2.55 22.50 -29.74
C ALA A 13 1.17 21.84 -29.79
N ILE A 14 0.86 21.07 -30.85
CA ILE A 14 -0.38 20.28 -30.95
C ILE A 14 -0.43 19.24 -29.84
N ARG A 15 0.65 18.47 -29.70
CA ARG A 15 0.75 17.38 -28.72
C ARG A 15 0.45 17.89 -27.30
N ASN A 16 1.05 19.01 -26.91
CA ASN A 16 0.84 19.60 -25.59
C ASN A 16 -0.60 20.09 -25.37
N CYS A 17 -1.29 20.57 -26.42
CA CYS A 17 -2.70 20.95 -26.33
C CYS A 17 -3.59 19.73 -26.12
N VAL A 18 -3.39 18.67 -26.91
CA VAL A 18 -4.16 17.43 -26.79
C VAL A 18 -3.98 16.81 -25.41
N TRP A 19 -2.75 16.76 -24.89
CA TRP A 19 -2.50 16.29 -23.52
C TRP A 19 -3.22 17.11 -22.45
N LEU A 20 -3.22 18.45 -22.57
CA LEU A 20 -3.97 19.31 -21.64
C LEU A 20 -5.47 19.00 -21.67
N GLY A 21 -6.05 18.85 -22.87
CA GLY A 21 -7.47 18.53 -23.03
C GLY A 21 -7.83 17.16 -22.46
N LEU A 22 -6.98 16.15 -22.72
CA LEU A 22 -7.16 14.80 -22.19
C LEU A 22 -7.09 14.76 -20.66
N VAL A 23 -6.03 15.34 -20.08
CA VAL A 23 -5.83 15.34 -18.62
C VAL A 23 -6.93 16.15 -17.93
N SER A 24 -7.29 17.32 -18.47
CA SER A 24 -8.39 18.12 -17.94
C SER A 24 -9.72 17.36 -18.00
N GLY A 25 -10.04 16.77 -19.15
CA GLY A 25 -11.26 15.97 -19.32
C GLY A 25 -11.32 14.77 -18.37
N LEU A 26 -10.22 14.02 -18.22
CA LEU A 26 -10.13 12.87 -17.34
C LEU A 26 -10.27 13.27 -15.87
N VAL A 27 -9.51 14.26 -15.40
CA VAL A 27 -9.58 14.72 -14.00
C VAL A 27 -10.99 15.21 -13.67
N ASN A 28 -11.56 16.07 -14.51
CA ASN A 28 -12.90 16.62 -14.29
C ASN A 28 -13.95 15.50 -14.30
N GLY A 29 -13.88 14.58 -15.27
CA GLY A 29 -14.81 13.47 -15.43
C GLY A 29 -14.75 12.48 -14.26
N PHE A 30 -13.57 11.99 -13.87
CA PHE A 30 -13.42 11.02 -12.78
C PHE A 30 -13.81 11.62 -11.42
N VAL A 31 -13.41 12.86 -11.14
CA VAL A 31 -13.80 13.54 -9.90
C VAL A 31 -15.31 13.77 -9.87
N PHE A 32 -15.91 14.25 -10.96
CA PHE A 32 -17.36 14.38 -11.04
C PHE A 32 -18.06 13.03 -10.87
N GLN A 33 -17.58 11.96 -11.50
CA GLN A 33 -18.17 10.62 -11.38
C GLN A 33 -18.16 10.14 -9.93
N ARG A 34 -17.04 10.30 -9.22
CA ARG A 34 -16.89 9.90 -7.82
C ARG A 34 -17.86 10.69 -6.92
N ILE A 35 -17.87 12.01 -7.06
CA ILE A 35 -18.75 12.89 -6.28
C ILE A 35 -20.21 12.58 -6.61
N GLY A 36 -20.54 12.45 -7.90
CA GLY A 36 -21.89 12.17 -8.38
C GLY A 36 -22.43 10.84 -7.87
N ARG A 37 -21.64 9.76 -7.94
CA ARG A 37 -22.02 8.45 -7.42
C ARG A 37 -22.29 8.47 -5.91
N LYS A 38 -21.48 9.22 -5.14
CA LYS A 38 -21.59 9.27 -3.68
C LYS A 38 -22.67 10.23 -3.18
N TYR A 39 -22.84 11.37 -3.83
CA TYR A 39 -23.64 12.47 -3.31
C TYR A 39 -24.85 12.81 -4.18
N LEU A 40 -24.80 12.61 -5.50
CA LEU A 40 -25.88 13.03 -6.41
C LEU A 40 -26.88 11.91 -6.73
N THR A 41 -26.57 10.66 -6.39
CA THR A 41 -27.44 9.49 -6.63
C THR A 41 -28.82 9.53 -5.99
N PRO A 42 -29.08 10.27 -4.90
CA PRO A 42 -30.45 10.49 -4.42
C PRO A 42 -31.33 11.29 -5.40
N TRP A 43 -30.72 12.09 -6.29
CA TRP A 43 -31.43 12.98 -7.21
C TRP A 43 -31.22 12.64 -8.69
N LEU A 44 -30.12 11.96 -9.03
CA LEU A 44 -29.72 11.65 -10.40
C LEU A 44 -29.43 10.15 -10.58
N PRO A 45 -29.97 9.52 -11.64
CA PRO A 45 -29.58 8.16 -12.01
C PRO A 45 -28.07 8.03 -12.28
N ILE A 46 -27.50 6.86 -11.97
CA ILE A 46 -26.06 6.58 -12.20
C ILE A 46 -25.67 6.79 -13.67
N SER A 47 -26.54 6.42 -14.62
CA SER A 47 -26.31 6.62 -16.05
C SER A 47 -26.17 8.10 -16.44
N VAL A 48 -26.88 9.01 -15.76
CA VAL A 48 -26.75 10.46 -15.97
C VAL A 48 -25.41 10.96 -15.45
N VAL A 49 -24.99 10.50 -14.27
CA VAL A 49 -23.68 10.84 -13.70
C VAL A 49 -22.55 10.39 -14.62
N GLU A 50 -22.65 9.16 -15.14
CA GLU A 50 -21.69 8.61 -16.11
C GLU A 50 -21.69 9.38 -17.43
N GLY A 51 -22.87 9.71 -17.96
CA GLY A 51 -23.03 10.51 -19.16
C GLY A 51 -22.36 11.87 -19.05
N VAL A 52 -22.55 12.58 -17.93
CA VAL A 52 -21.88 13.86 -17.68
C VAL A 52 -20.36 13.69 -17.54
N SER A 53 -19.90 12.61 -16.91
CA SER A 53 -18.46 12.32 -16.77
C SER A 53 -17.79 12.12 -18.14
N ILE A 54 -18.43 11.37 -19.04
CA ILE A 54 -17.98 11.17 -20.42
C ILE A 54 -18.06 12.49 -21.20
N LEU A 55 -19.12 13.27 -21.02
CA LEU A 55 -19.25 14.58 -21.65
C LEU A 55 -18.11 15.52 -21.25
N LEU A 56 -17.72 15.57 -19.97
CA LEU A 56 -16.59 16.37 -19.51
C LEU A 56 -15.27 15.96 -20.18
N LEU A 57 -15.05 14.67 -20.42
CA LEU A 57 -13.91 14.17 -21.17
C LEU A 57 -13.91 14.67 -22.62
N VAL A 58 -15.03 14.52 -23.31
CA VAL A 58 -15.20 14.97 -24.72
C VAL A 58 -15.05 16.48 -24.83
N LEU A 59 -15.65 17.24 -23.90
CA LEU A 59 -15.54 18.70 -23.85
C LEU A 59 -14.10 19.16 -23.59
N GLY A 60 -13.35 18.48 -22.72
CA GLY A 60 -11.93 18.77 -22.48
C GLY A 60 -11.09 18.64 -23.75
N LEU A 61 -11.27 17.55 -24.49
CA LEU A 61 -10.60 17.31 -25.78
C LEU A 61 -11.04 18.33 -26.84
N GLY A 62 -12.35 18.57 -26.98
CA GLY A 62 -12.90 19.54 -27.92
C GLY A 62 -12.39 20.97 -27.65
N ALA A 63 -12.38 21.40 -26.39
CA ALA A 63 -11.85 22.69 -25.98
C ALA A 63 -10.36 22.83 -26.31
N ALA A 64 -9.56 21.78 -26.10
CA ALA A 64 -8.13 21.79 -26.47
C ALA A 64 -7.90 21.92 -27.98
N LEU A 65 -8.70 21.24 -28.80
CA LEU A 65 -8.64 21.36 -30.26
C LEU A 65 -9.05 22.77 -30.72
N VAL A 66 -10.13 23.32 -30.17
CA VAL A 66 -10.57 24.71 -30.44
C VAL A 66 -9.48 25.70 -30.02
N ALA A 67 -8.85 25.50 -28.87
CA ALA A 67 -7.75 26.34 -28.40
C ALA A 67 -6.55 26.31 -29.35
N HIS A 68 -6.19 25.12 -29.85
CA HIS A 68 -5.12 24.97 -30.84
C HIS A 68 -5.46 25.66 -32.15
N TRP A 69 -6.67 25.44 -32.67
CA TRP A 69 -7.14 26.05 -33.93
C TRP A 69 -7.18 27.57 -33.84
N ARG A 70 -7.73 28.14 -32.75
CA ARG A 70 -7.74 29.60 -32.53
C ARG A 70 -6.34 30.18 -32.39
N SER A 71 -5.42 29.46 -31.73
CA SER A 71 -4.02 29.85 -31.62
C SER A 71 -3.31 29.90 -32.97
N ARG A 72 -3.64 29.01 -33.91
CA ARG A 72 -3.12 29.07 -35.29
C ARG A 72 -3.64 30.28 -36.08
N GLN A 73 -4.87 30.72 -35.79
CA GLN A 73 -5.45 31.90 -36.42
C GLN A 73 -5.00 33.23 -35.78
N GLY A 74 -4.04 33.21 -34.85
CA GLY A 74 -3.59 34.41 -34.14
C GLY A 74 -4.64 35.02 -33.21
N LYS A 75 -5.73 34.30 -32.89
CA LYS A 75 -6.83 34.81 -32.09
C LYS A 75 -6.52 34.69 -30.58
N PRO A 76 -6.73 35.75 -29.77
CA PRO A 76 -6.41 35.75 -28.33
C PRO A 76 -7.22 34.71 -27.52
N GLY A 77 -8.41 34.32 -28.02
CA GLY A 77 -9.27 33.35 -27.34
C GLY A 77 -8.67 31.95 -27.14
N GLY A 78 -7.62 31.57 -27.88
CA GLY A 78 -6.96 30.27 -27.68
C GLY A 78 -6.21 30.16 -26.35
N GLN A 79 -5.59 31.26 -25.89
CA GLN A 79 -4.85 31.27 -24.63
C GLN A 79 -5.80 31.21 -23.43
N ALA A 80 -6.92 31.94 -23.49
CA ALA A 80 -7.96 31.90 -22.45
C ALA A 80 -8.51 30.48 -22.22
N ILE A 81 -8.78 29.73 -23.28
CA ILE A 81 -9.27 28.34 -23.17
C ILE A 81 -8.22 27.43 -22.51
N ARG A 82 -6.93 27.56 -22.87
CA ARG A 82 -5.87 26.78 -22.24
C ARG A 82 -5.75 27.09 -20.74
N SER A 83 -5.80 28.37 -20.37
CA SER A 83 -5.82 28.78 -18.97
C SER A 83 -7.02 28.19 -18.25
N TRP A 84 -8.21 28.24 -18.84
CA TRP A 84 -9.42 27.65 -18.25
C TRP A 84 -9.28 26.14 -18.00
N LEU A 85 -8.75 25.38 -18.97
CA LEU A 85 -8.49 23.94 -18.80
C LEU A 85 -7.52 23.68 -17.65
N GLN A 86 -6.44 24.46 -17.53
CA GLN A 86 -5.47 24.34 -16.43
C GLN A 86 -6.10 24.64 -15.06
N TYR A 87 -6.88 25.72 -14.97
CA TYR A 87 -7.59 26.08 -13.74
C TYR A 87 -8.68 25.09 -13.39
N SER A 88 -9.29 24.43 -14.37
CA SER A 88 -10.23 23.33 -14.11
C SER A 88 -9.55 22.15 -13.43
N ILE A 89 -8.36 21.73 -13.89
CA ILE A 89 -7.57 20.66 -13.25
C ILE A 89 -7.26 21.05 -11.80
N ILE A 90 -6.80 22.29 -11.59
CA ILE A 90 -6.49 22.82 -10.25
C ILE A 90 -7.72 22.75 -9.34
N TYR A 91 -8.87 23.23 -9.81
CA TYR A 91 -10.11 23.24 -9.04
C TYR A 91 -10.55 21.83 -8.67
N TRP A 92 -10.64 20.92 -9.65
CA TRP A 92 -11.13 19.56 -9.43
C TRP A 92 -10.18 18.73 -8.57
N LEU A 93 -8.86 18.87 -8.72
CA LEU A 93 -7.89 18.26 -7.80
C LEU A 93 -8.06 18.78 -6.37
N ALA A 94 -8.13 20.10 -6.19
CA ALA A 94 -8.28 20.71 -4.88
C ALA A 94 -9.60 20.28 -4.20
N LEU A 95 -10.70 20.27 -4.94
CA LEU A 95 -12.01 19.83 -4.47
C LEU A 95 -11.97 18.36 -4.05
N ASP A 96 -11.41 17.48 -4.89
CA ASP A 96 -11.37 16.04 -4.63
C ASP A 96 -10.57 15.69 -3.37
N LEU A 97 -9.35 16.22 -3.26
CA LEU A 97 -8.48 16.03 -2.10
C LEU A 97 -9.11 16.59 -0.83
N SER A 98 -9.76 17.75 -0.92
CA SER A 98 -10.44 18.34 0.23
C SER A 98 -11.59 17.46 0.70
N LEU A 99 -12.40 16.93 -0.21
CA LEU A 99 -13.47 15.99 0.12
C LEU A 99 -12.91 14.70 0.75
N PHE A 100 -11.81 14.15 0.24
CA PHE A 100 -11.15 12.98 0.84
C PHE A 100 -10.63 13.27 2.26
N GLY A 101 -10.01 14.43 2.48
CA GLY A 101 -9.53 14.84 3.80
C GLY A 101 -10.68 15.00 4.80
N TRP A 102 -11.75 15.72 4.42
CA TRP A 102 -12.93 15.87 5.27
C TRP A 102 -13.61 14.53 5.57
N GLN A 103 -13.73 13.64 4.59
CA GLN A 103 -14.29 12.31 4.81
C GLN A 103 -13.49 11.51 5.86
N LYS A 104 -12.16 11.65 5.91
CA LYS A 104 -11.33 11.01 6.94
C LYS A 104 -11.55 11.61 8.33
N ILE A 105 -11.58 12.94 8.43
CA ILE A 105 -11.82 13.64 9.71
C ILE A 105 -13.19 13.27 10.28
N LEU A 106 -14.22 13.23 9.44
CA LEU A 106 -15.60 12.92 9.80
C LEU A 106 -15.87 11.40 9.93
N LYS A 107 -14.84 10.54 9.83
CA LYS A 107 -14.95 9.08 9.91
C LYS A 107 -15.91 8.48 8.86
N LEU A 108 -16.06 9.14 7.72
CA LEU A 108 -16.90 8.72 6.57
C LEU A 108 -16.15 7.80 5.58
N GLN A 109 -14.93 7.40 5.94
CA GLN A 109 -14.05 6.49 5.19
C GLN A 109 -13.41 5.47 6.12
N MET A 110 -12.92 4.36 5.55
CA MET A 110 -12.26 3.28 6.29
C MET A 110 -13.17 2.62 7.34
N MET A 111 -14.45 2.45 6.99
CA MET A 111 -15.44 1.79 7.85
C MET A 111 -15.35 0.28 7.66
N VAL A 112 -14.99 -0.43 8.73
CA VAL A 112 -15.01 -1.89 8.76
C VAL A 112 -16.18 -2.37 9.63
N PRO A 113 -17.07 -3.25 9.16
CA PRO A 113 -18.14 -3.81 9.97
C PRO A 113 -17.57 -4.48 11.23
N LEU A 114 -18.24 -4.32 12.39
CA LEU A 114 -17.71 -4.84 13.66
C LEU A 114 -17.48 -6.35 13.62
N GLY A 115 -18.42 -7.13 13.08
CA GLY A 115 -18.26 -8.58 12.98
C GLY A 115 -17.13 -9.03 12.04
N MET A 116 -16.66 -8.15 11.14
CA MET A 116 -15.50 -8.44 10.30
C MET A 116 -14.18 -8.28 11.07
N LEU A 117 -14.16 -7.45 12.12
CA LEU A 117 -12.99 -7.29 13.00
C LEU A 117 -12.75 -8.53 13.88
N ASP A 118 -13.78 -9.35 14.11
CA ASP A 118 -13.69 -10.61 14.84
C ASP A 118 -13.24 -11.78 13.96
N SER A 119 -13.15 -11.58 12.63
CA SER A 119 -12.65 -12.60 11.71
C SER A 119 -11.15 -12.86 11.93
N PRO A 120 -10.66 -14.09 11.65
CA PRO A 120 -9.23 -14.36 11.65
C PRO A 120 -8.49 -13.39 10.73
N PHE A 121 -7.37 -12.84 11.21
CA PHE A 121 -6.55 -11.89 10.44
C PHE A 121 -6.14 -12.43 9.07
N SER A 122 -5.87 -13.74 8.97
CA SER A 122 -5.52 -14.43 7.72
C SER A 122 -6.67 -14.54 6.71
N SER A 123 -7.90 -14.26 7.11
CA SER A 123 -9.09 -14.28 6.23
C SER A 123 -9.51 -12.88 5.75
N MET A 124 -8.91 -11.82 6.30
CA MET A 124 -9.24 -10.45 5.90
C MET A 124 -8.68 -10.13 4.52
N SER A 125 -9.48 -9.47 3.68
CA SER A 125 -9.00 -8.94 2.41
C SER A 125 -7.99 -7.82 2.63
N GLY A 126 -7.15 -7.54 1.62
CA GLY A 126 -6.21 -6.42 1.66
C GLY A 126 -6.89 -5.07 1.95
N GLU A 127 -8.05 -4.83 1.34
CA GLU A 127 -8.88 -3.66 1.62
C GLU A 127 -9.27 -3.55 3.10
N THR A 128 -9.80 -4.65 3.66
CA THR A 128 -10.23 -4.72 5.06
C THR A 128 -9.06 -4.44 6.00
N LEU A 129 -7.90 -5.02 5.72
CA LEU A 129 -6.68 -4.85 6.51
C LEU A 129 -6.24 -3.38 6.53
N VAL A 130 -6.17 -2.74 5.36
CA VAL A 130 -5.78 -1.33 5.23
C VAL A 130 -6.78 -0.42 5.94
N TRP A 131 -8.08 -0.68 5.77
CA TRP A 131 -9.12 0.11 6.43
C TRP A 131 -9.11 -0.07 7.94
N ALA A 132 -8.93 -1.28 8.44
CA ALA A 132 -8.80 -1.56 9.87
C ALA A 132 -7.57 -0.85 10.47
N PHE A 133 -6.43 -0.91 9.78
CA PHE A 133 -5.20 -0.22 10.18
C PHE A 133 -5.41 1.30 10.29
N TYR A 134 -5.95 1.93 9.24
CA TYR A 134 -6.17 3.37 9.27
C TYR A 134 -7.27 3.80 10.24
N ARG A 135 -8.24 2.93 10.54
CA ARG A 135 -9.29 3.22 11.52
C ARG A 135 -8.79 3.12 12.97
N TRP A 136 -7.79 2.27 13.23
CA TRP A 136 -7.27 2.01 14.58
C TRP A 136 -6.80 3.29 15.28
N SER A 137 -6.01 4.13 14.62
CA SER A 137 -5.46 5.37 15.19
C SER A 137 -6.05 6.62 14.56
N TYR A 138 -7.12 7.15 15.16
CA TYR A 138 -7.77 8.37 14.66
C TYR A 138 -6.82 9.58 14.53
N PRO A 139 -5.90 9.88 15.48
CA PRO A 139 -4.96 10.99 15.31
C PRO A 139 -4.06 10.82 14.08
N PHE A 140 -3.64 9.60 13.78
CA PHE A 140 -2.85 9.30 12.58
C PHE A 140 -3.67 9.50 11.30
N THR A 141 -4.93 9.03 11.26
CA THR A 141 -5.85 9.30 10.14
C THR A 141 -6.05 10.79 9.91
N VAL A 142 -6.20 11.57 10.98
CA VAL A 142 -6.36 13.03 10.91
C VAL A 142 -5.09 13.69 10.38
N ALA A 143 -3.89 13.26 10.77
CA ALA A 143 -2.64 13.80 10.23
C ALA A 143 -2.56 13.63 8.70
N ILE A 144 -2.94 12.46 8.18
CA ILE A 144 -3.01 12.20 6.74
C ILE A 144 -4.08 13.07 6.07
N ALA A 145 -5.24 13.22 6.70
CA ALA A 145 -6.33 14.06 6.21
C ALA A 145 -5.93 15.54 6.11
N LEU A 146 -5.20 16.05 7.11
CA LEU A 146 -4.67 17.41 7.10
C LEU A 146 -3.65 17.61 5.99
N LEU A 147 -2.78 16.64 5.72
CA LEU A 147 -1.86 16.70 4.58
C LEU A 147 -2.62 16.79 3.25
N GLN A 148 -3.72 16.05 3.10
CA GLN A 148 -4.61 16.13 1.92
C GLN A 148 -5.27 17.50 1.79
N LEU A 149 -5.82 18.03 2.89
CA LEU A 149 -6.48 19.35 2.93
C LEU A 149 -5.51 20.49 2.63
N VAL A 150 -4.36 20.51 3.31
CA VAL A 150 -3.32 21.52 3.12
C VAL A 150 -2.83 21.50 1.67
N SER A 151 -2.56 20.32 1.11
CA SER A 151 -2.14 20.20 -0.29
C SER A 151 -3.22 20.72 -1.24
N GLY A 152 -4.48 20.32 -1.05
CA GLY A 152 -5.61 20.78 -1.86
C GLY A 152 -5.78 22.30 -1.82
N TYR A 153 -5.74 22.91 -0.64
CA TYR A 153 -5.92 24.35 -0.48
C TYR A 153 -4.73 25.16 -0.97
N LEU A 154 -3.50 24.72 -0.73
CA LEU A 154 -2.30 25.38 -1.27
C LEU A 154 -2.27 25.36 -2.80
N LEU A 155 -2.92 24.39 -3.46
CA LEU A 155 -2.99 24.32 -4.94
C LEU A 155 -3.75 25.49 -5.55
N LEU A 156 -4.74 26.03 -4.83
CA LEU A 156 -5.59 27.14 -5.28
C LEU A 156 -4.79 28.45 -5.41
N PHE A 157 -3.82 28.68 -4.54
CA PHE A 157 -3.02 29.91 -4.55
C PHE A 157 -1.79 29.77 -5.45
N ALA A 158 -1.65 30.68 -6.41
CA ALA A 158 -0.57 30.62 -7.40
C ALA A 158 0.83 30.61 -6.77
N ARG A 159 1.01 31.25 -5.60
CA ARG A 159 2.29 31.33 -4.87
C ARG A 159 2.69 29.99 -4.21
N THR A 160 1.72 29.19 -3.78
CA THR A 160 1.97 27.93 -3.05
C THR A 160 1.75 26.69 -3.91
N ARG A 161 1.35 26.86 -5.18
CA ARG A 161 1.00 25.75 -6.08
C ARG A 161 2.11 24.73 -6.28
N LEU A 162 3.37 25.19 -6.41
CA LEU A 162 4.48 24.26 -6.57
C LEU A 162 4.65 23.38 -5.32
N LEU A 163 4.60 23.98 -4.13
CA LEU A 163 4.66 23.24 -2.86
C LEU A 163 3.51 22.23 -2.76
N ALA A 164 2.29 22.65 -3.08
CA ALA A 164 1.13 21.77 -3.10
C ALA A 164 1.34 20.55 -3.99
N LEU A 165 1.80 20.76 -5.23
CA LEU A 165 2.04 19.66 -6.17
C LEU A 165 3.16 18.72 -5.68
N LEU A 166 4.22 19.26 -5.07
CA LEU A 166 5.30 18.44 -4.49
C LEU A 166 4.83 17.61 -3.29
N LEU A 167 3.88 18.11 -2.49
CA LEU A 167 3.25 17.33 -1.42
C LEU A 167 2.29 16.26 -1.96
N MET A 168 1.58 16.55 -3.05
CA MET A 168 0.64 15.61 -3.67
C MET A 168 1.31 14.40 -4.30
N VAL A 169 2.51 14.53 -4.88
CA VAL A 169 3.20 13.41 -5.55
C VAL A 169 3.44 12.21 -4.62
N PRO A 170 4.21 12.32 -3.52
CA PRO A 170 4.46 11.17 -2.65
C PRO A 170 3.18 10.64 -2.02
N MET A 171 2.22 11.53 -1.73
CA MET A 171 0.92 11.16 -1.18
C MET A 171 0.10 10.30 -2.15
N LEU A 172 -0.04 10.72 -3.42
CA LEU A 172 -0.77 9.96 -4.44
C LEU A 172 -0.03 8.67 -4.82
N VAL A 173 1.31 8.69 -4.87
CA VAL A 173 2.12 7.49 -5.10
C VAL A 173 1.91 6.47 -3.97
N ASN A 174 1.85 6.92 -2.72
CA ASN A 174 1.55 6.03 -1.59
C ASN A 174 0.12 5.46 -1.69
N ILE A 175 -0.88 6.27 -2.04
CA ILE A 175 -2.26 5.81 -2.27
C ILE A 175 -2.30 4.77 -3.38
N ILE A 176 -1.67 5.03 -4.54
CA ILE A 176 -1.59 4.08 -5.66
C ILE A 176 -0.89 2.79 -5.24
N GLY A 177 0.18 2.88 -4.45
CA GLY A 177 0.88 1.71 -3.91
C GLY A 177 -0.03 0.87 -3.02
N LEU A 178 -0.77 1.50 -2.10
CA LEU A 178 -1.76 0.81 -1.29
C LEU A 178 -2.85 0.17 -2.16
N ASP A 179 -3.37 0.90 -3.14
CA ASP A 179 -4.42 0.41 -4.03
C ASP A 179 -3.97 -0.81 -4.84
N TYR A 180 -2.72 -0.81 -5.31
CA TYR A 180 -2.17 -1.90 -6.10
C TYR A 180 -1.75 -3.12 -5.26
N PHE A 181 -0.99 -2.91 -4.17
CA PHE A 181 -0.43 -4.01 -3.39
C PHE A 181 -1.43 -4.69 -2.44
N TYR A 182 -2.56 -4.02 -2.14
CA TYR A 182 -3.62 -4.58 -1.30
C TYR A 182 -4.90 -4.92 -2.09
N ASP A 183 -4.80 -5.01 -3.42
CA ASP A 183 -5.90 -5.39 -4.32
C ASP A 183 -7.19 -4.59 -4.06
N MET A 184 -7.07 -3.27 -3.96
CA MET A 184 -8.24 -2.39 -3.84
C MET A 184 -9.07 -2.43 -5.12
N PRO A 185 -10.36 -2.03 -5.07
CA PRO A 185 -11.20 -1.97 -6.26
C PRO A 185 -10.57 -1.15 -7.40
N VAL A 186 -10.53 -1.72 -8.61
CA VAL A 186 -9.85 -1.14 -9.80
C VAL A 186 -10.23 0.32 -10.06
N TRP A 187 -11.49 0.71 -9.82
CA TRP A 187 -11.96 2.07 -10.00
C TRP A 187 -11.26 3.09 -9.09
N VAL A 188 -10.87 2.70 -7.88
CA VAL A 188 -10.14 3.57 -6.93
C VAL A 188 -8.71 3.78 -7.41
N LEU A 189 -8.03 2.71 -7.85
CA LEU A 189 -6.70 2.79 -8.46
C LEU A 189 -6.69 3.69 -9.70
N LEU A 190 -7.65 3.50 -10.62
CA LEU A 190 -7.78 4.34 -11.81
C LEU A 190 -8.01 5.81 -11.46
N HIS A 191 -8.85 6.08 -10.46
CA HIS A 191 -9.08 7.45 -9.95
C HIS A 191 -7.77 8.08 -9.49
N ALA A 192 -7.00 7.39 -8.64
CA ALA A 192 -5.73 7.89 -8.13
C ALA A 192 -4.69 8.13 -9.26
N LEU A 193 -4.62 7.26 -10.25
CA LEU A 193 -3.77 7.42 -11.45
C LEU A 193 -4.17 8.66 -12.27
N VAL A 194 -5.47 8.90 -12.45
CA VAL A 194 -5.98 10.08 -13.14
C VAL A 194 -5.60 11.36 -12.38
N LEU A 195 -5.75 11.40 -11.05
CA LEU A 195 -5.32 12.55 -10.25
C LEU A 195 -3.80 12.77 -10.37
N LEU A 196 -3.01 11.71 -10.31
CA LEU A 196 -1.56 11.78 -10.47
C LEU A 196 -1.18 12.32 -11.86
N SER A 197 -1.92 11.95 -12.91
CA SER A 197 -1.72 12.51 -14.26
C SER A 197 -1.98 14.02 -14.30
N GLY A 198 -2.98 14.51 -13.58
CA GLY A 198 -3.26 15.94 -13.39
C GLY A 198 -2.14 16.66 -12.67
N VAL A 199 -1.66 16.10 -11.57
CA VAL A 199 -0.51 16.62 -10.82
C VAL A 199 0.75 16.64 -11.69
N ALA A 200 1.06 15.55 -12.39
CA ALA A 200 2.23 15.43 -13.27
C ALA A 200 2.18 16.44 -14.43
N TYR A 201 1.01 16.63 -15.04
CA TYR A 201 0.81 17.66 -16.06
C TYR A 201 1.11 19.05 -15.50
N LEU A 202 0.53 19.42 -14.36
CA LEU A 202 0.78 20.72 -13.74
C LEU A 202 2.25 20.88 -13.35
N LEU A 203 2.89 19.84 -12.80
CA LEU A 203 4.31 19.83 -12.43
C LEU A 203 5.22 20.04 -13.66
N SER A 204 4.83 19.51 -14.82
CA SER A 204 5.57 19.69 -16.07
C SER A 204 5.67 21.17 -16.49
N LEU A 205 4.68 22.00 -16.12
CA LEU A 205 4.71 23.45 -16.34
C LEU A 205 5.77 24.15 -15.47
N TYR A 206 6.11 23.54 -14.33
CA TYR A 206 7.13 24.00 -13.38
C TYR A 206 8.52 23.37 -13.64
N ALA A 207 8.68 22.52 -14.65
CA ALA A 207 9.90 21.74 -14.85
C ALA A 207 11.19 22.58 -14.92
N ARG A 208 11.13 23.78 -15.50
CA ARG A 208 12.29 24.69 -15.54
C ARG A 208 12.68 25.15 -14.13
N GLN A 209 11.71 25.59 -13.34
CA GLN A 209 11.94 26.10 -11.98
C GLN A 209 12.45 24.98 -11.06
N ILE A 210 11.88 23.78 -11.19
CA ILE A 210 12.33 22.59 -10.45
C ILE A 210 13.78 22.24 -10.81
N ARG A 211 14.14 22.23 -12.11
CA ARG A 211 15.53 21.95 -12.52
C ARG A 211 16.51 22.99 -11.98
N VAL A 212 16.15 24.28 -12.04
CA VAL A 212 16.98 25.35 -11.46
C VAL A 212 17.16 25.11 -9.97
N PHE A 213 16.09 24.84 -9.24
CA PHE A 213 16.14 24.55 -7.80
C PHE A 213 17.02 23.33 -7.47
N LEU A 214 16.86 22.21 -8.19
CA LEU A 214 17.65 20.99 -7.96
C LEU A 214 19.14 21.15 -8.29
N HIS A 215 19.49 22.04 -9.21
CA HIS A 215 20.89 22.34 -9.54
C HIS A 215 21.47 23.50 -8.72
N SER A 216 20.63 24.21 -7.95
CA SER A 216 21.09 25.28 -7.09
C SER A 216 21.88 24.69 -5.92
N LYS A 217 23.10 25.18 -5.70
CA LYS A 217 23.86 24.86 -4.50
C LYS A 217 23.46 25.83 -3.39
N ILE A 218 23.30 25.32 -2.18
CA ILE A 218 23.15 26.16 -0.99
C ILE A 218 24.57 26.50 -0.53
N ASP A 219 25.05 27.69 -0.93
CA ASP A 219 26.40 28.15 -0.62
C ASP A 219 26.55 28.68 0.83
N GLU A 220 25.43 28.86 1.54
CA GLU A 220 25.38 29.37 2.93
C GLU A 220 25.70 28.31 4.00
N LEU A 221 25.83 27.03 3.63
CA LEU A 221 26.25 26.00 4.58
C LEU A 221 27.73 26.20 4.91
N VAL A 222 28.05 26.40 6.19
CA VAL A 222 29.42 26.57 6.68
C VAL A 222 30.30 25.44 6.10
N PRO A 223 31.38 25.78 5.37
CA PRO A 223 32.21 24.78 4.74
C PRO A 223 32.80 23.84 5.80
N SER A 224 32.53 22.55 5.62
CA SER A 224 33.11 21.51 6.48
C SER A 224 34.63 21.60 6.45
N ARG A 225 35.25 21.66 7.64
CA ARG A 225 36.72 21.60 7.80
C ARG A 225 37.32 20.22 7.52
N LEU A 226 36.48 19.21 7.23
CA LEU A 226 36.93 17.85 6.94
C LEU A 226 37.60 17.76 5.57
N THR A 227 38.62 16.90 5.48
CA THR A 227 39.26 16.57 4.19
C THR A 227 38.27 15.89 3.24
N VAL A 228 38.52 16.00 1.93
CA VAL A 228 37.70 15.36 0.88
C VAL A 228 37.62 13.84 1.13
N THR A 229 38.72 13.23 1.55
CA THR A 229 38.82 11.80 1.89
C THR A 229 37.90 11.44 3.05
N THR A 230 37.98 12.16 4.17
CA THR A 230 37.12 11.92 5.34
C THR A 230 35.64 12.09 4.99
N ARG A 231 35.29 13.12 4.21
CA ARG A 231 33.90 13.35 3.77
C ARG A 231 33.37 12.23 2.89
N ASN A 232 34.17 11.74 1.95
CA ASN A 232 33.76 10.60 1.11
C ASN A 232 33.71 9.30 1.91
N ALA A 233 34.61 9.11 2.88
CA ALA A 233 34.56 7.98 3.80
C ALA A 233 33.28 7.97 4.65
N LEU A 234 32.83 9.12 5.16
CA LEU A 234 31.55 9.24 5.88
C LEU A 234 30.34 8.95 4.98
N LYS A 235 30.36 9.38 3.71
CA LYS A 235 29.31 9.02 2.76
C LYS A 235 29.29 7.51 2.51
N LEU A 236 30.47 6.91 2.34
CA LEU A 236 30.60 5.48 2.11
C LEU A 236 30.20 4.67 3.34
N SER A 237 30.48 5.16 4.56
CA SER A 237 30.11 4.46 5.79
C SER A 237 28.60 4.32 5.95
N VAL A 238 27.80 5.24 5.42
CA VAL A 238 26.32 5.10 5.41
C VAL A 238 25.88 3.86 4.62
N PHE A 239 26.63 3.44 3.61
CA PHE A 239 26.36 2.22 2.85
C PHE A 239 27.02 0.99 3.47
N LEU A 240 28.23 1.12 4.02
CA LEU A 240 29.00 -0.02 4.53
C LEU A 240 28.60 -0.46 5.94
N LEU A 241 28.25 0.48 6.83
CA LEU A 241 27.90 0.15 8.22
C LEU A 241 26.66 -0.76 8.33
N PRO A 242 25.56 -0.54 7.58
CA PRO A 242 24.45 -1.48 7.59
C PRO A 242 24.86 -2.88 7.16
N ILE A 243 25.70 -3.01 6.12
CA ILE A 243 26.21 -4.32 5.66
C ILE A 243 27.00 -5.00 6.77
N LEU A 244 27.89 -4.27 7.44
CA LEU A 244 28.67 -4.77 8.57
C LEU A 244 27.78 -5.19 9.74
N PHE A 245 26.75 -4.41 10.09
CA PHE A 245 25.84 -4.78 11.16
C PHE A 245 24.98 -5.99 10.77
N PHE A 246 24.58 -6.14 9.50
CA PHE A 246 23.87 -7.32 9.04
C PHE A 246 24.72 -8.60 9.07
N THR A 247 26.05 -8.54 8.95
CA THR A 247 26.89 -9.75 9.14
C THR A 247 26.89 -10.25 10.59
N THR A 248 26.53 -9.39 11.54
CA THR A 248 26.37 -9.76 12.96
C THR A 248 24.94 -10.16 13.32
N PHE A 249 23.99 -9.97 12.41
CA PHE A 249 22.59 -10.28 12.66
C PHE A 249 22.31 -11.74 12.30
N GLU A 250 22.12 -12.57 13.33
CA GLU A 250 21.64 -13.93 13.12
C GLU A 250 20.17 -13.90 12.69
N PHE A 251 19.85 -14.61 11.61
CA PHE A 251 18.48 -14.68 11.12
C PHE A 251 17.62 -15.43 12.16
N PRO A 252 16.41 -14.93 12.51
CA PRO A 252 15.57 -15.56 13.53
C PRO A 252 15.12 -16.99 13.20
N ASP A 253 15.11 -17.36 11.92
CA ASP A 253 14.81 -18.71 11.47
C ASP A 253 16.08 -19.57 11.39
N LYS A 254 16.30 -20.39 12.42
CA LYS A 254 17.43 -21.35 12.46
C LYS A 254 17.12 -22.64 11.70
N HIS A 255 15.85 -22.92 11.42
CA HIS A 255 15.40 -24.20 10.87
C HIS A 255 14.38 -24.00 9.73
N PRO A 256 14.75 -23.31 8.63
CA PRO A 256 13.82 -22.93 7.56
C PRO A 256 13.18 -24.12 6.83
N ALA A 257 13.80 -25.30 6.91
CA ALA A 257 13.23 -26.54 6.38
C ALA A 257 12.02 -27.05 7.19
N LEU A 258 11.94 -26.70 8.48
CA LEU A 258 10.85 -27.05 9.38
C LEU A 258 9.81 -25.93 9.51
N THR A 259 10.16 -24.69 9.17
CA THR A 259 9.28 -23.54 9.33
C THR A 259 8.02 -23.70 8.47
N GLY A 260 6.86 -23.60 9.11
CA GLY A 260 5.57 -23.70 8.45
C GLY A 260 4.40 -23.91 9.40
N LYS A 261 3.21 -23.75 8.82
CA LYS A 261 1.94 -24.20 9.38
C LYS A 261 1.70 -25.63 8.89
N TYR A 262 1.37 -26.53 9.79
CA TYR A 262 1.12 -27.93 9.48
C TYR A 262 -0.24 -28.38 10.01
N GLN A 263 -1.07 -28.90 9.12
CA GLN A 263 -2.30 -29.57 9.50
C GLN A 263 -1.99 -30.96 10.04
N ILE A 264 -2.59 -31.31 11.18
CA ILE A 264 -2.37 -32.60 11.82
C ILE A 264 -3.46 -33.57 11.36
N THR A 265 -3.10 -34.63 10.63
CA THR A 265 -4.08 -35.56 10.03
C THR A 265 -4.34 -36.79 10.90
N ASP A 266 -3.28 -37.35 11.46
CA ASP A 266 -3.34 -38.55 12.29
C ASP A 266 -2.77 -38.23 13.66
N VAL A 267 -3.59 -38.32 14.70
CA VAL A 267 -3.18 -38.12 16.10
C VAL A 267 -3.40 -39.41 16.86
N VAL A 268 -2.32 -40.04 17.31
CA VAL A 268 -2.39 -41.25 18.14
C VAL A 268 -1.88 -40.91 19.53
N VAL A 269 -2.77 -41.02 20.54
CA VAL A 269 -2.45 -40.80 21.95
C VAL A 269 -2.59 -42.11 22.70
N ASN A 270 -1.50 -42.58 23.34
CA ASN A 270 -1.44 -43.88 24.01
C ASN A 270 -2.00 -45.01 23.13
N ASP A 271 -1.52 -45.08 21.89
CA ASP A 271 -1.90 -46.08 20.88
C ASP A 271 -3.39 -46.07 20.46
N THR A 272 -4.14 -45.02 20.84
CA THR A 272 -5.52 -44.80 20.42
C THR A 272 -5.60 -43.64 19.42
N LEU A 273 -6.16 -43.90 18.23
CA LEU A 273 -6.38 -42.87 17.20
C LEU A 273 -7.47 -41.89 17.66
N GLN A 274 -7.13 -40.60 17.70
CA GLN A 274 -8.04 -39.50 17.97
C GLN A 274 -8.55 -38.95 16.63
N ARG A 275 -9.87 -38.78 16.51
CA ARG A 275 -10.50 -38.18 15.34
C ARG A 275 -11.32 -36.97 15.76
N ILE A 276 -11.33 -35.96 14.90
CA ILE A 276 -12.21 -34.81 15.05
C ILE A 276 -13.65 -35.30 14.91
N THR A 277 -14.47 -35.02 15.92
CA THR A 277 -15.88 -35.43 15.99
C THR A 277 -16.81 -34.23 16.11
N SER A 278 -16.32 -33.09 16.60
CA SER A 278 -17.10 -31.88 16.83
C SER A 278 -16.21 -30.65 16.80
N PRO A 279 -16.68 -29.48 16.31
CA PRO A 279 -15.92 -28.22 16.33
C PRO A 279 -15.45 -27.72 17.72
N LYS A 280 -15.87 -28.39 18.80
CA LYS A 280 -15.50 -28.05 20.19
C LYS A 280 -14.70 -29.16 20.89
N ASP A 281 -14.22 -30.16 20.15
CA ASP A 281 -13.40 -31.21 20.73
C ASP A 281 -11.97 -30.72 21.07
N SER A 282 -11.26 -31.53 21.85
CA SER A 282 -9.89 -31.25 22.28
C SER A 282 -8.87 -32.07 21.48
N VAL A 283 -9.14 -32.28 20.19
CA VAL A 283 -8.22 -32.97 19.29
C VAL A 283 -7.24 -31.95 18.71
N LEU A 284 -5.96 -32.32 18.66
CA LEU A 284 -4.90 -31.53 18.03
C LEU A 284 -5.22 -31.35 16.54
N SER A 285 -5.18 -30.11 16.06
CA SER A 285 -5.62 -29.75 14.71
C SER A 285 -4.48 -29.18 13.86
N VAL A 286 -3.66 -28.30 14.43
CA VAL A 286 -2.59 -27.59 13.71
C VAL A 286 -1.34 -27.48 14.58
N ALA A 287 -0.18 -27.67 13.98
CA ALA A 287 1.10 -27.33 14.56
C ALA A 287 1.74 -26.18 13.77
N TYR A 288 2.34 -25.22 14.46
CA TYR A 288 3.18 -24.20 13.84
C TYR A 288 4.60 -24.38 14.36
N ILE A 289 5.54 -24.42 13.43
CA ILE A 289 6.96 -24.34 13.70
C ILE A 289 7.38 -23.02 13.04
N ASP A 290 7.76 -22.03 13.84
CA ASP A 290 7.83 -20.64 13.37
C ASP A 290 9.14 -19.96 13.80
N PHE A 291 9.30 -18.71 13.38
CA PHE A 291 10.44 -17.84 13.66
C PHE A 291 10.78 -17.77 15.15
N ALA A 292 12.07 -17.56 15.46
CA ALA A 292 12.58 -17.46 16.83
C ALA A 292 12.29 -18.71 17.68
N ASP A 293 12.40 -19.87 17.05
CA ASP A 293 12.21 -21.18 17.66
C ASP A 293 10.82 -21.35 18.30
N ASP A 294 9.76 -20.71 17.76
CA ASP A 294 8.40 -20.82 18.28
C ASP A 294 7.73 -22.12 17.82
N PHE A 295 7.06 -22.78 18.76
CA PHE A 295 6.32 -24.01 18.49
C PHE A 295 4.95 -23.91 19.13
N VAL A 296 3.92 -24.00 18.29
CA VAL A 296 2.53 -23.87 18.71
C VAL A 296 1.78 -25.14 18.34
N LEU A 297 0.95 -25.61 19.27
CA LEU A 297 -0.09 -26.59 18.99
C LEU A 297 -1.46 -25.97 19.22
N ASP A 298 -2.25 -25.88 18.15
CA ASP A 298 -3.66 -25.55 18.21
C ASP A 298 -4.49 -26.83 18.28
N PHE A 299 -5.58 -26.71 19.03
CA PHE A 299 -6.62 -27.72 19.11
C PHE A 299 -7.82 -27.26 18.30
N ASN A 300 -8.74 -28.17 18.03
CA ASN A 300 -9.93 -27.86 17.25
C ASN A 300 -10.78 -26.74 17.89
N ASP A 301 -10.86 -26.69 19.22
CA ASP A 301 -11.34 -25.53 19.96
C ASP A 301 -10.19 -24.52 20.19
N TYR A 302 -10.32 -23.33 19.58
CA TYR A 302 -9.31 -22.25 19.60
C TYR A 302 -8.89 -21.78 21.00
N ARG A 303 -9.70 -22.06 22.03
CA ARG A 303 -9.39 -21.69 23.42
C ARG A 303 -8.28 -22.55 24.01
N PHE A 304 -8.03 -23.71 23.43
CA PHE A 304 -6.97 -24.62 23.83
C PHE A 304 -5.82 -24.49 22.85
N ARG A 305 -4.72 -23.92 23.34
CA ARG A 305 -3.50 -23.68 22.58
C ARG A 305 -2.30 -23.89 23.47
N TYR A 306 -1.26 -24.51 22.92
CA TYR A 306 0.04 -24.59 23.54
C TYR A 306 1.00 -23.72 22.74
N ILE A 307 1.81 -22.92 23.43
CA ILE A 307 2.79 -22.01 22.84
C ILE A 307 4.08 -22.24 23.60
N GLY A 308 5.15 -22.57 22.89
CA GLY A 308 6.43 -22.92 23.49
C GLY A 308 7.60 -22.56 22.61
N SER A 309 8.80 -22.76 23.14
CA SER A 309 10.03 -22.66 22.37
C SER A 309 10.61 -24.05 22.16
N TYR A 310 11.03 -24.35 20.93
CA TYR A 310 11.62 -25.63 20.59
C TYR A 310 13.14 -25.59 20.51
N GLN A 311 13.75 -26.75 20.70
CA GLN A 311 15.15 -27.03 20.42
C GLN A 311 15.16 -28.27 19.53
N TYR A 312 15.77 -28.16 18.36
CA TYR A 312 15.85 -29.25 17.39
C TYR A 312 17.30 -29.62 17.11
N GLN A 313 17.62 -30.91 17.23
CA GLN A 313 18.95 -31.46 16.98
C GLN A 313 18.95 -32.31 15.70
N PRO A 314 19.45 -31.78 14.56
CA PRO A 314 19.35 -32.45 13.25
C PRO A 314 20.02 -33.84 13.20
N ALA A 315 21.08 -34.06 13.99
CA ALA A 315 21.81 -35.33 13.99
C ALA A 315 21.00 -36.52 14.54
N THR A 316 19.95 -36.25 15.31
CA THR A 316 19.16 -37.27 16.02
C THR A 316 17.66 -37.12 15.78
N ASP A 317 17.27 -36.15 14.95
CA ASP A 317 15.89 -35.68 14.79
C ASP A 317 15.18 -35.34 16.12
N SER A 318 15.93 -35.10 17.20
CA SER A 318 15.36 -34.85 18.52
C SER A 318 14.74 -33.46 18.57
N LEU A 319 13.50 -33.39 19.04
CA LEU A 319 12.74 -32.18 19.28
C LEU A 319 12.34 -32.11 20.76
N VAL A 320 12.70 -31.01 21.40
CA VAL A 320 12.26 -30.67 22.77
C VAL A 320 11.52 -29.35 22.72
N VAL A 321 10.28 -29.29 23.20
CA VAL A 321 9.49 -28.05 23.29
C VAL A 321 9.18 -27.73 24.74
N ASN A 322 9.60 -26.54 25.16
CA ASN A 322 9.31 -25.99 26.48
C ASN A 322 8.13 -25.02 26.38
N TRP A 323 7.07 -25.29 27.14
CA TRP A 323 5.83 -24.52 27.05
C TRP A 323 5.92 -23.20 27.83
N ARG A 324 5.64 -22.10 27.14
CA ARG A 324 5.37 -20.77 27.73
C ARG A 324 3.90 -20.67 28.15
N TYR A 325 3.01 -21.32 27.40
CA TYR A 325 1.59 -21.42 27.70
C TYR A 325 1.05 -22.80 27.31
N PRO A 326 0.19 -23.44 28.12
CA PRO A 326 -0.13 -23.07 29.50
C PRO A 326 1.06 -23.31 30.45
N VAL A 327 1.19 -22.48 31.48
CA VAL A 327 2.33 -22.50 32.42
C VAL A 327 2.36 -23.81 33.22
N GLY A 328 3.57 -24.32 33.50
CA GLY A 328 3.79 -25.47 34.39
C GLY A 328 3.50 -26.83 33.76
N LYS A 329 3.31 -26.91 32.44
CA LYS A 329 3.21 -28.20 31.73
C LYS A 329 4.59 -28.80 31.46
N PRO A 330 4.73 -30.14 31.55
CA PRO A 330 5.97 -30.81 31.18
C PRO A 330 6.24 -30.63 29.67
N PRO A 331 7.53 -30.63 29.27
CA PRO A 331 7.91 -30.40 27.89
C PRO A 331 7.41 -31.50 26.95
N LEU A 332 7.25 -31.15 25.67
CA LEU A 332 7.12 -32.14 24.60
C LEU A 332 8.51 -32.65 24.27
N ILE A 333 8.72 -33.96 24.27
CA ILE A 333 10.02 -34.55 23.95
C ILE A 333 9.79 -35.68 22.96
N GLY A 334 10.48 -35.68 21.83
CA GLY A 334 10.35 -36.73 20.84
C GLY A 334 11.31 -36.60 19.67
N THR A 335 11.01 -37.33 18.62
CA THR A 335 11.69 -37.21 17.32
C THR A 335 10.74 -36.61 16.29
N LEU A 336 11.27 -35.72 15.45
CA LEU A 336 10.57 -35.08 14.35
C LEU A 336 11.28 -35.45 13.04
N THR A 337 10.75 -36.44 12.34
CA THR A 337 11.35 -36.99 11.12
C THR A 337 10.58 -36.55 9.89
N LYS A 338 11.26 -36.36 8.76
CA LYS A 338 10.58 -36.06 7.49
C LYS A 338 9.86 -37.30 6.94
N GLU A 339 8.61 -37.13 6.52
CA GLU A 339 7.81 -38.19 5.92
C GLU A 339 7.13 -37.68 4.64
N GLY A 340 7.67 -38.05 3.47
CA GLY A 340 7.19 -37.55 2.18
C GLY A 340 7.30 -36.03 2.07
N THR A 341 6.15 -35.36 1.85
CA THR A 341 6.03 -33.89 1.84
C THR A 341 5.76 -33.28 3.22
N GLY A 342 5.54 -34.10 4.25
CA GLY A 342 5.22 -33.68 5.61
C GLY A 342 6.29 -34.05 6.65
N LEU A 343 5.92 -33.94 7.92
CA LEU A 343 6.73 -34.33 9.07
C LEU A 343 5.95 -35.35 9.91
N ARG A 344 6.67 -36.20 10.62
CA ARG A 344 6.11 -37.12 11.61
C ARG A 344 6.78 -36.85 12.94
N PHE A 345 5.97 -36.54 13.94
CA PHE A 345 6.42 -36.46 15.32
C PHE A 345 6.07 -37.75 16.07
N THR A 346 7.03 -38.29 16.84
CA THR A 346 6.80 -39.40 17.77
C THR A 346 7.50 -39.10 19.09
N GLY A 347 6.74 -39.08 20.19
CA GLY A 347 7.31 -38.71 21.48
C GLY A 347 6.34 -38.77 22.64
N LEU A 348 6.65 -38.00 23.67
CA LEU A 348 5.90 -37.86 24.90
C LEU A 348 5.40 -36.44 25.07
N MET A 349 4.10 -36.31 25.32
CA MET A 349 3.46 -35.06 25.74
C MET A 349 2.70 -35.32 27.04
N ALA A 350 3.06 -34.61 28.12
CA ALA A 350 2.42 -34.77 29.43
C ALA A 350 2.32 -36.23 29.92
N GLY A 351 3.39 -37.01 29.72
CA GLY A 351 3.47 -38.42 30.12
C GLY A 351 2.70 -39.40 29.22
N LYS A 352 2.04 -38.91 28.16
CA LYS A 352 1.33 -39.73 27.17
C LYS A 352 2.17 -39.89 25.91
N ARG A 353 2.13 -41.08 25.32
CA ARG A 353 2.74 -41.33 23.99
C ARG A 353 1.93 -40.61 22.94
N LEU A 354 2.56 -39.70 22.21
CA LEU A 354 1.96 -38.94 21.13
C LEU A 354 2.67 -39.28 19.82
N LYS A 355 1.91 -39.71 18.83
CA LYS A 355 2.35 -39.75 17.43
C LYS A 355 1.45 -38.84 16.63
N MET A 356 2.04 -38.00 15.80
CA MET A 356 1.28 -37.14 14.92
C MET A 356 1.94 -36.97 13.56
N VAL A 357 1.11 -36.94 12.51
CA VAL A 357 1.52 -36.65 11.13
C VAL A 357 1.15 -35.20 10.80
N LEU A 358 2.16 -34.43 10.38
CA LEU A 358 2.10 -33.01 10.10
C LEU A 358 2.20 -32.80 8.58
N GLN A 359 1.11 -32.35 7.95
CA GLN A 359 1.07 -32.05 6.52
C GLN A 359 1.06 -30.55 6.29
N LYS A 360 1.95 -30.05 5.42
CA LYS A 360 2.14 -28.61 5.18
C LYS A 360 1.07 -28.03 4.27
#